data_AF-A0A662I0S1-F1
#
_entry.id   AF-A0A662I0S1-F1
#
_cell.length_a   1.000
_cell.length_b   1.000
_cell.length_c   1.000
_cell.angle_alpha   90.00
_cell.angle_beta   90.00
_cell.angle_gamma   90.00
#
_symmetry.space_group_name_H-M   'P 1'
#
loop_
_entity.id
_entity.type
_entity.pdbx_description
1 polymer ?
#
loop_
_entity_poly.entity_id
_entity_poly.type
_entity_poly.pdbx_seq_one_letter_code
_entity_poly.pdbx_strand_id
1 'polypeptide(L)'
;KMGTGKEHAKWQPVATVAYKYKPKIKILNPKHKDLQKCVDICPKGVLSAESGELKVVNELECSLCRECEEKCPGVVKIGWDERTFIFTVESLGMISMRKLIYTAIDTLLKRGKAFINETLKTIQTSLLFENLNT
;
A
#
# COMPACT_ATOMS: atom_id res chain seq x y z
N LYS A 1 -15.40 -26.46 -11.85
CA LYS A 1 -14.33 -25.79 -12.63
C LYS A 1 -13.60 -24.82 -11.71
N MET A 2 -12.26 -24.75 -11.77
CA MET A 2 -11.48 -23.73 -11.06
C MET A 2 -11.54 -22.43 -11.85
N GLY A 3 -11.88 -21.32 -11.20
CA GLY A 3 -11.99 -19.99 -11.81
C GLY A 3 -11.13 -18.96 -11.09
N THR A 4 -11.14 -17.74 -11.59
CA THR A 4 -10.42 -16.58 -11.08
C THR A 4 -11.39 -15.53 -10.56
N GLY A 5 -10.96 -14.71 -9.58
CA GLY A 5 -11.77 -13.60 -9.09
C GLY A 5 -12.16 -12.60 -10.19
N LYS A 6 -11.38 -12.51 -11.27
CA LYS A 6 -11.72 -11.69 -12.45
C LYS A 6 -12.95 -12.24 -13.21
N GLU A 7 -13.13 -13.55 -13.24
CA GLU A 7 -14.30 -14.18 -13.90
C GLU A 7 -15.56 -14.02 -13.05
N HIS A 8 -15.46 -14.15 -11.72
CA HIS A 8 -16.58 -13.95 -10.82
C HIS A 8 -16.11 -13.73 -9.36
N ALA A 9 -16.78 -12.85 -8.62
CA ALA A 9 -16.43 -12.51 -7.23
C ALA A 9 -16.37 -13.72 -6.28
N LYS A 10 -17.28 -14.70 -6.43
CA LYS A 10 -17.26 -15.99 -5.68
C LYS A 10 -15.95 -16.78 -5.75
N TRP A 11 -15.10 -16.52 -6.74
CA TRP A 11 -13.78 -17.17 -6.90
C TRP A 11 -12.64 -16.35 -6.28
N GLN A 12 -12.95 -15.22 -5.63
CA GLN A 12 -11.96 -14.43 -4.90
C GLN A 12 -11.52 -15.20 -3.64
N PRO A 13 -10.21 -15.46 -3.44
CA PRO A 13 -9.73 -16.25 -2.30
C PRO A 13 -9.54 -15.43 -1.01
N VAL A 14 -9.77 -14.12 -1.06
CA VAL A 14 -9.57 -13.15 0.04
C VAL A 14 -10.85 -12.40 0.33
N ALA A 15 -11.05 -12.01 1.59
CA ALA A 15 -12.10 -11.07 1.98
C ALA A 15 -11.68 -9.64 1.61
N THR A 16 -10.47 -9.25 2.02
CA THR A 16 -9.91 -7.93 1.76
C THR A 16 -8.41 -7.98 1.46
N VAL A 17 -7.97 -7.08 0.58
CA VAL A 17 -6.57 -6.76 0.33
C VAL A 17 -6.49 -5.24 0.24
N ALA A 18 -5.67 -4.65 1.09
CA ALA A 18 -5.36 -3.23 1.05
C ALA A 18 -3.86 -3.02 1.23
N TYR A 19 -3.37 -1.86 0.78
CA TYR A 19 -2.00 -1.44 1.07
C TYR A 19 -1.99 0.05 1.40
N LYS A 20 -1.01 0.44 2.20
CA LYS A 20 -0.66 1.85 2.43
C LYS A 20 0.85 2.01 2.42
N TYR A 21 1.34 3.19 2.10
CA TYR A 21 2.74 3.52 2.33
C TYR A 21 3.04 3.53 3.82
N LYS A 22 4.28 3.21 4.20
CA LYS A 22 4.72 3.37 5.59
C LYS A 22 4.57 4.84 5.98
N PRO A 23 3.74 5.18 6.98
CA PRO A 23 3.61 6.55 7.45
C PRO A 23 4.95 7.09 7.94
N LYS A 24 5.17 8.39 7.74
CA LYS A 24 6.29 9.15 8.32
C LYS A 24 5.70 10.36 9.04
N ILE A 25 5.67 10.31 10.36
CA ILE A 25 5.02 11.36 11.16
C ILE A 25 6.08 12.26 11.78
N LYS A 26 6.01 13.55 11.49
CA LYS A 26 6.92 14.56 12.06
C LYS A 26 6.15 15.43 13.05
N ILE A 27 6.69 15.56 14.26
CA ILE A 27 6.20 16.50 15.27
C ILE A 27 7.03 17.78 15.12
N LEU A 28 6.35 18.88 14.79
CA LEU A 28 6.96 20.19 14.57
C LEU A 28 6.95 21.05 15.83
N ASN A 29 5.90 20.93 16.66
CA ASN A 29 5.77 21.66 17.91
C ASN A 29 5.36 20.71 19.06
N PRO A 30 6.32 20.08 19.75
CA PRO A 30 6.02 19.06 20.75
C PRO A 30 5.34 19.60 22.02
N LYS A 31 5.50 20.88 22.35
CA LYS A 31 4.93 21.52 23.57
C LYS A 31 3.74 22.43 23.25
N HIS A 32 2.91 22.02 22.31
CA HIS A 32 1.70 22.77 21.95
C HIS A 32 0.77 22.93 23.17
N LYS A 33 0.02 24.03 23.26
CA LYS A 33 -0.86 24.29 24.42
C LYS A 33 -1.99 23.25 24.53
N ASP A 34 -2.49 22.78 23.40
CA ASP A 34 -3.61 21.84 23.32
C ASP A 34 -3.16 20.41 22.93
N LEU A 35 -2.18 19.85 23.65
CA LEU A 35 -1.65 18.50 23.36
C LEU A 35 -2.75 17.44 23.30
N GLN A 36 -3.60 17.42 24.32
CA GLN A 36 -4.62 16.39 24.47
C GLN A 36 -5.61 16.42 23.30
N LYS A 37 -5.99 17.61 22.84
CA LYS A 37 -6.84 17.76 21.66
C LYS A 37 -6.20 17.13 20.42
N CYS A 38 -4.90 17.35 20.20
CA CYS A 38 -4.17 16.76 19.07
C CYS A 38 -4.04 15.23 19.17
N VAL A 39 -3.96 14.70 20.39
CA VAL A 39 -4.00 13.24 20.64
C VAL A 39 -5.38 12.68 20.32
N ASP A 40 -6.44 13.31 20.84
CA ASP A 40 -7.83 12.83 20.74
C ASP A 40 -8.38 12.86 19.31
N ILE A 41 -7.82 13.72 18.44
CA ILE A 41 -8.16 13.76 17.00
C ILE A 41 -7.84 12.44 16.30
N CYS A 42 -6.85 11.68 16.77
CA CYS A 42 -6.44 10.44 16.13
C CYS A 42 -7.23 9.25 16.68
N PRO A 43 -8.24 8.71 15.95
CA PRO A 43 -9.01 7.56 16.41
C PRO A 43 -8.18 6.27 16.51
N LYS A 44 -6.97 6.27 15.94
CA LYS A 44 -6.02 5.15 15.94
C LYS A 44 -5.02 5.21 17.09
N GLY A 45 -5.04 6.26 17.92
CA GLY A 45 -4.12 6.39 19.06
C GLY A 45 -2.65 6.45 18.64
N VAL A 46 -2.35 7.06 17.48
CA VAL A 46 -0.98 7.13 16.94
C VAL A 46 -0.11 8.11 17.72
N LEU A 47 -0.74 9.11 18.33
CA LEU A 47 -0.12 10.19 19.10
C LEU A 47 -0.38 9.97 20.58
N SER A 48 0.54 10.43 21.43
CA SER A 48 0.39 10.48 22.89
C SER A 48 0.95 11.79 23.43
N ALA A 49 0.47 12.19 24.62
CA ALA A 49 1.04 13.31 25.36
C ALA A 49 1.73 12.75 26.61
N GLU A 50 3.06 12.65 26.56
CA GLU A 50 3.87 12.13 27.66
C GLU A 50 4.81 13.23 28.16
N SER A 51 4.91 13.40 29.48
CA SER A 51 5.81 14.40 30.09
C SER A 51 5.60 15.83 29.56
N GLY A 52 4.37 16.18 29.15
CA GLY A 52 4.05 17.49 28.57
C GLY A 52 4.53 17.68 27.14
N GLU A 53 4.85 16.59 26.42
CA GLU A 53 5.26 16.62 25.02
C GLU A 53 4.45 15.64 24.17
N LEU A 54 4.11 16.05 22.95
CA LEU A 54 3.52 15.17 21.96
C LEU A 54 4.56 14.17 21.46
N LYS A 55 4.20 12.88 21.39
CA LYS A 55 5.03 11.80 20.85
C LYS A 55 4.23 10.90 19.91
N VAL A 56 4.92 10.30 18.94
CA VAL A 56 4.36 9.24 18.10
C VAL A 56 4.61 7.90 18.79
N VAL A 57 3.55 7.17 19.12
CA VAL A 57 3.64 5.86 19.79
C VAL A 57 3.42 4.70 18.83
N ASN A 58 2.54 4.85 17.83
CA ASN A 58 2.21 3.79 16.90
C ASN A 58 2.10 4.29 15.46
N GLU A 59 3.25 4.59 14.86
CA GLU A 59 3.34 5.12 13.49
C GLU A 59 2.65 4.19 12.47
N LEU A 60 2.76 2.86 12.64
CA LEU A 60 2.22 1.89 11.68
C LEU A 60 0.69 1.83 11.67
N GLU A 61 0.03 2.22 12.76
CA GLU A 61 -1.45 2.28 12.82
C GLU A 61 -2.04 3.51 12.14
N CYS A 62 -1.21 4.51 11.79
CA CYS A 62 -1.68 5.69 11.09
C CYS A 62 -2.31 5.31 9.74
N SER A 63 -3.55 5.75 9.53
CA SER A 63 -4.31 5.52 8.30
C SER A 63 -4.05 6.57 7.22
N LEU A 64 -3.11 7.51 7.45
CA LEU A 64 -2.84 8.65 6.58
C LEU A 64 -4.10 9.52 6.32
N CYS A 65 -5.04 9.59 7.26
CA CYS A 65 -6.24 10.44 7.14
C CYS A 65 -5.93 11.95 7.20
N ARG A 66 -4.76 12.33 7.72
CA ARG A 66 -4.27 13.72 7.86
C ARG A 66 -5.08 14.66 8.76
N GLU A 67 -6.10 14.16 9.46
CA GLU A 67 -6.88 15.00 10.37
C GLU A 67 -6.07 15.68 11.48
N CYS A 68 -5.05 14.99 12.02
CA CYS A 68 -4.16 15.60 13.00
C CYS A 68 -3.31 16.74 12.43
N GLU A 69 -3.05 16.76 11.11
CA GLU A 69 -2.36 17.86 10.43
C GLU A 69 -3.32 19.05 10.20
N GLU A 70 -4.57 18.78 9.82
CA GLU A 70 -5.57 19.82 9.55
C GLU A 70 -6.08 20.49 10.83
N LYS A 71 -6.37 19.71 11.87
CA LYS A 71 -6.93 20.21 13.13
C LYS A 71 -5.88 20.74 14.10
N CYS A 72 -4.61 20.38 13.92
CA CYS A 72 -3.47 20.92 14.67
C CYS A 72 -2.40 21.50 13.72
N PRO A 73 -2.69 22.65 13.08
CA PRO A 73 -1.80 23.24 12.09
C PRO A 73 -0.45 23.63 12.72
N GLY A 74 0.64 23.27 12.06
CA GLY A 74 2.00 23.56 12.53
C GLY A 74 2.47 22.72 13.72
N VAL A 75 1.70 21.72 14.14
CA VAL A 75 2.07 20.81 15.25
C VAL A 75 2.53 19.46 14.72
N VAL A 76 1.77 18.86 13.81
CA VAL A 76 2.06 17.55 13.21
C VAL A 76 2.10 17.68 11.69
N LYS A 77 3.06 17.02 11.05
CA LYS A 77 3.13 16.86 9.59
C LYS A 77 3.12 15.38 9.24
N ILE A 78 2.16 14.98 8.41
CA ILE A 78 2.07 13.61 7.89
C ILE A 78 2.77 13.54 6.54
N GLY A 79 3.65 12.57 6.40
CA GLY A 79 4.23 12.13 5.13
C GLY A 79 4.25 10.60 5.07
N TRP A 80 4.95 10.06 4.07
CA TRP A 80 5.07 8.62 3.89
C TRP A 80 6.40 8.24 3.22
N ASP A 81 6.77 6.98 3.36
CA ASP A 81 7.90 6.38 2.66
C ASP A 81 7.46 5.77 1.33
N GLU A 82 7.86 6.36 0.21
CA GLU A 82 7.47 5.88 -1.13
C GLU A 82 8.06 4.51 -1.48
N ARG A 83 9.08 4.06 -0.74
CA ARG A 83 9.78 2.79 -0.96
C ARG A 83 9.21 1.64 -0.13
N THR A 84 8.38 1.93 0.87
CA THR A 84 7.91 0.94 1.83
C THR A 84 6.40 0.87 1.84
N PHE A 85 5.86 -0.32 1.62
CA PHE A 85 4.42 -0.59 1.61
C PHE A 85 4.06 -1.57 2.72
N ILE A 86 2.91 -1.34 3.36
CA ILE A 86 2.32 -2.21 4.37
C ILE A 86 1.06 -2.80 3.74
N PHE A 87 1.09 -4.11 3.49
CA PHE A 87 -0.06 -4.86 2.98
C PHE A 87 -0.87 -5.44 4.13
N THR A 88 -2.19 -5.31 4.04
CA THR A 88 -3.15 -6.04 4.89
C THR A 88 -3.92 -6.97 3.98
N VAL A 89 -3.86 -8.27 4.28
CA VAL A 89 -4.52 -9.31 3.50
C VAL A 89 -5.31 -10.18 4.47
N GLU A 90 -6.57 -10.42 4.14
CA GLU A 90 -7.47 -11.29 4.91
C GLU A 90 -7.94 -12.43 4.01
N SER A 91 -7.55 -13.66 4.35
CA SER A 91 -7.91 -14.86 3.57
C SER A 91 -9.27 -15.39 3.99
N LEU A 92 -10.02 -15.97 3.04
CA LEU A 92 -11.24 -16.73 3.34
C LEU A 92 -10.96 -18.17 3.81
N GLY A 93 -9.69 -18.56 3.92
CA GLY A 93 -9.28 -19.87 4.44
C GLY A 93 -9.25 -21.01 3.42
N MET A 94 -9.74 -20.79 2.19
CA MET A 94 -9.74 -21.82 1.13
C MET A 94 -8.33 -22.23 0.69
N ILE A 95 -7.37 -21.31 0.80
CA ILE A 95 -5.96 -21.49 0.45
C ILE A 95 -5.12 -20.85 1.57
N SER A 96 -4.01 -21.47 1.93
CA SER A 96 -3.10 -20.89 2.92
C SER A 96 -2.55 -19.54 2.47
N MET A 97 -2.38 -18.60 3.41
CA MET A 97 -1.88 -17.25 3.12
C MET A 97 -0.57 -17.27 2.32
N ARG A 98 0.36 -18.14 2.72
CA ARG A 98 1.64 -18.32 2.02
C ARG A 98 1.45 -18.70 0.55
N LYS A 99 0.60 -19.69 0.27
CA LYS A 99 0.31 -20.14 -1.11
C LYS A 99 -0.41 -19.06 -1.91
N LEU A 100 -1.31 -18.30 -1.28
CA LEU A 100 -2.02 -17.18 -1.89
C LEU A 100 -1.05 -16.11 -2.42
N ILE A 101 -0.12 -15.66 -1.55
CA ILE A 101 0.89 -14.67 -1.92
C ILE A 101 1.83 -15.19 -3.01
N TYR A 102 2.33 -16.43 -2.89
CA TYR A 102 3.16 -17.02 -3.95
C TYR A 102 2.43 -17.12 -5.28
N THR A 103 1.15 -17.52 -5.27
CA THR A 103 0.33 -17.61 -6.49
C THR A 103 0.14 -16.24 -7.14
N ALA A 104 -0.04 -15.18 -6.34
CA ALA A 104 -0.15 -13.82 -6.83
C ALA A 104 1.15 -13.34 -7.50
N ILE A 105 2.29 -13.56 -6.85
CA ILE A 105 3.62 -13.21 -7.39
C ILE A 105 3.91 -13.97 -8.68
N ASP A 106 3.70 -15.29 -8.68
CA ASP A 106 3.89 -16.14 -9.86
C ASP A 106 3.00 -15.70 -11.04
N THR A 107 1.74 -15.34 -10.75
CA THR A 107 0.83 -14.81 -11.78
C THR A 107 1.35 -13.50 -12.37
N LEU A 108 1.86 -12.59 -11.53
CA LEU A 108 2.45 -11.32 -11.98
C LEU A 108 3.69 -11.56 -12.86
N LEU A 109 4.59 -12.45 -12.43
CA LEU A 109 5.79 -12.81 -13.19
C LEU A 109 5.45 -13.43 -14.54
N LYS A 110 4.46 -14.33 -14.60
CA LYS A 110 3.98 -14.94 -15.84
C LYS A 110 3.44 -13.89 -16.81
N ARG A 111 2.67 -12.91 -16.33
CA ARG A 111 2.16 -11.81 -17.16
C ARG A 111 3.30 -10.93 -17.68
N GLY A 112 4.28 -10.57 -16.84
CA GLY A 112 5.44 -9.80 -17.27
C GLY A 112 6.26 -10.52 -18.35
N LYS A 113 6.52 -11.82 -18.17
CA LYS A 113 7.20 -12.65 -19.19
C LYS A 113 6.41 -12.73 -20.50
N ALA A 114 5.09 -12.92 -20.42
CA ALA A 114 4.24 -12.95 -21.60
C ALA A 114 4.31 -11.62 -22.38
N PHE A 115 4.20 -10.49 -21.68
CA PHE A 115 4.30 -9.16 -22.28
C PHE A 115 5.64 -8.93 -22.97
N ILE A 116 6.77 -9.29 -22.32
CA ILE A 116 8.10 -9.19 -22.93
C ILE A 116 8.19 -10.03 -24.20
N ASN A 117 7.73 -11.28 -24.14
CA ASN A 117 7.79 -12.19 -25.28
C ASN A 117 6.96 -11.69 -26.47
N GLU A 118 5.76 -11.17 -26.23
CA GLU A 118 4.89 -10.59 -27.27
C GLU A 118 5.52 -9.32 -27.88
N THR A 119 6.11 -8.47 -27.05
CA THR A 119 6.81 -7.26 -27.49
C THR A 119 8.00 -7.61 -28.37
N LEU A 120 8.84 -8.58 -27.96
CA LEU A 120 10.00 -9.02 -28.73
C LEU A 120 9.61 -9.62 -30.08
N LYS A 121 8.56 -10.44 -30.13
CA LYS A 121 8.02 -10.98 -31.39
C LYS A 121 7.56 -9.87 -32.33
N THR A 122 6.87 -8.86 -31.79
CA THR A 122 6.37 -7.73 -32.58
C THR A 122 7.52 -6.92 -33.17
N ILE A 123 8.56 -6.62 -32.37
CA ILE A 123 9.76 -5.90 -32.83
C ILE A 123 10.53 -6.69 -33.89
N GLN A 124 10.71 -8.01 -33.71
CA GLN A 124 11.37 -8.85 -34.72
C GLN A 124 10.59 -8.86 -36.03
N THR A 125 9.27 -8.93 -35.94
CA THR A 125 8.37 -8.90 -37.09
C THR A 125 8.47 -7.56 -37.83
N SER A 126 8.47 -6.42 -37.12
CA SER A 126 8.61 -5.10 -37.75
C SER A 126 9.99 -4.89 -38.40
N LEU A 127 11.07 -5.34 -37.75
CA LEU A 127 12.43 -5.27 -38.32
C LEU A 127 12.57 -6.14 -39.57
N LEU A 128 11.92 -7.30 -39.62
CA LEU A 128 11.88 -8.13 -40.83
C LEU A 128 11.14 -7.44 -41.98
N PHE A 129 10.04 -6.72 -41.69
CA PHE A 129 9.31 -5.94 -42.69
C PHE A 129 10.08 -4.72 -43.20
N GLU A 130 10.88 -4.05 -42.37
CA GLU A 130 11.73 -2.94 -42.80
C GLU A 130 12.86 -3.42 -43.72
N ASN A 131 13.51 -4.55 -43.39
CA ASN A 131 14.59 -5.13 -44.21
C ASN A 131 14.12 -5.76 -45.54
N LEU A 132 12.83 -6.07 -45.68
CA LEU A 132 12.23 -6.56 -46.92
C LEU A 132 11.81 -5.43 -47.88
N ASN A 133 11.73 -4.19 -47.39
CA ASN A 133 11.32 -3.00 -48.15
C ASN A 133 12.50 -2.08 -48.52
N THR A 134 13.75 -2.52 -48.29
CA THR A 134 15.01 -1.96 -48.80
C THR A 134 15.65 -2.93 -49.77
#